data_AF-A0A7X1I6L8-F1
#
_entry.id   AF-A0A7X1I6L8-F1
#
_cell.length_a   1.000
_cell.length_b   1.000
_cell.length_c   1.000
_cell.angle_alpha   90.00
_cell.angle_beta   90.00
_cell.angle_gamma   90.00
#
_symmetry.space_group_name_H-M   'P 1'
#
loop_
_entity.id
_entity.type
_entity.pdbx_description
1 polymer ?
#
loop_
_entity_poly.entity_id
_entity_poly.type
_entity_poly.pdbx_seq_one_letter_code
_entity_poly.pdbx_strand_id
1 'polypeptide(L)'
;MPQTTCATPSAAVTSMVEHVLDLAATWTAWDGTPAHVDDRVYTPHKAIRRVADHMIDHLAEMEARLAGEEPQPDHWHASALTTEADRAPFTAQDLEEARSRLTRLARIWADRLDALTAAQLDHSPGDGWSFRELAHHLAESTYYADAVGDLS
;
A
#
# COMPACT_ATOMS: atom_id res chain seq x y z
N MET A 1 -22.92 17.62 13.77
CA MET A 1 -21.71 16.85 13.41
C MET A 1 -22.06 16.01 12.20
N PRO A 2 -21.42 16.14 11.04
CA PRO A 2 -21.58 15.14 10.01
C PRO A 2 -20.93 13.86 10.55
N GLN A 3 -21.68 12.76 10.55
CA GLN A 3 -21.10 11.44 10.77
C GLN A 3 -20.16 11.20 9.59
N THR A 4 -18.85 11.36 9.81
CA THR A 4 -17.87 10.76 8.91
C THR A 4 -18.16 9.28 8.96
N THR A 5 -18.84 8.76 7.94
CA THR A 5 -19.02 7.32 7.77
C THR A 5 -17.63 6.71 7.79
N CYS A 6 -17.28 5.99 8.85
CA CYS A 6 -16.02 5.29 8.92
C CYS A 6 -16.00 4.37 7.71
N ALA A 7 -15.08 4.62 6.77
CA ALA A 7 -14.97 3.82 5.56
C ALA A 7 -14.87 2.35 5.94
N THR A 8 -15.50 1.45 5.16
CA THR A 8 -15.31 0.02 5.38
C THR A 8 -13.82 -0.30 5.27
N PRO A 9 -13.30 -1.36 5.93
CA PRO A 9 -11.90 -1.74 5.82
C PRO A 9 -11.45 -1.91 4.37
N SER A 10 -12.30 -2.53 3.53
CA SER A 10 -12.07 -2.66 2.09
C SER A 10 -11.99 -1.31 1.39
N ALA A 11 -12.90 -0.38 1.68
CA ALA A 11 -12.89 0.97 1.10
C ALA A 11 -11.63 1.76 1.49
N ALA A 12 -11.13 1.60 2.72
CA ALA A 12 -9.89 2.23 3.14
C ALA A 12 -8.70 1.79 2.27
N VAL A 13 -8.59 0.50 1.97
CA VAL A 13 -7.52 -0.04 1.11
C VAL A 13 -7.70 0.36 -0.35
N THR A 14 -8.91 0.28 -0.90
CA THR A 14 -9.14 0.62 -2.32
C THR A 14 -8.95 2.11 -2.57
N SER A 15 -9.43 2.98 -1.68
CA SER A 15 -9.24 4.43 -1.82
C SER A 15 -7.79 4.85 -1.63
N MET A 16 -7.00 4.15 -0.80
CA MET A 16 -5.55 4.37 -0.74
C MET A 16 -4.90 4.07 -2.10
N VAL A 17 -5.25 2.96 -2.74
CA VAL A 17 -4.68 2.62 -4.06
C VAL A 17 -5.13 3.57 -5.15
N GLU A 18 -6.39 4.01 -5.14
CA GLU A 18 -6.89 5.05 -6.06
C GLU A 18 -6.05 6.34 -5.93
N HIS A 19 -5.86 6.83 -4.70
CA HIS A 19 -5.04 8.01 -4.42
C HIS A 19 -3.59 7.86 -4.91
N VAL A 20 -2.96 6.72 -4.62
CA VAL A 20 -1.59 6.43 -5.10
C VAL A 20 -1.53 6.47 -6.62
N LEU A 21 -2.50 5.87 -7.32
CA LEU A 21 -2.52 5.82 -8.79
C LEU A 21 -2.87 7.17 -9.44
N ASP A 22 -3.61 8.02 -8.73
CA ASP A 22 -3.89 9.40 -9.16
C ASP A 22 -2.62 10.25 -9.11
N LEU A 23 -1.86 10.19 -8.02
CA LEU A 23 -0.54 10.84 -7.95
C LEU A 23 0.43 10.25 -8.98
N ALA A 24 0.49 8.93 -9.09
CA ALA A 24 1.38 8.26 -10.04
C ALA A 24 1.12 8.64 -11.50
N ALA A 25 -0.10 9.07 -11.85
CA ALA A 25 -0.42 9.57 -13.17
C ALA A 25 0.46 10.79 -13.57
N THR A 26 0.85 11.59 -12.59
CA THR A 26 1.67 12.80 -12.77
C THR A 26 3.16 12.48 -12.87
N TRP A 27 3.59 11.32 -12.36
CA TRP A 27 5.01 10.97 -12.24
C TRP A 27 5.71 10.64 -13.55
N THR A 28 4.96 10.51 -14.65
CA THR A 28 5.55 10.40 -15.99
C THR A 28 6.33 11.63 -16.41
N ALA A 29 6.12 12.77 -15.74
CA ALA A 29 6.87 14.01 -15.89
C ALA A 29 8.10 14.12 -14.97
N TRP A 30 8.40 13.09 -14.17
CA TRP A 30 9.50 13.13 -13.20
C TRP A 30 10.85 13.43 -13.86
N ASP A 31 11.55 14.42 -13.33
CA ASP A 31 12.81 14.96 -13.87
C ASP A 31 14.05 14.18 -13.41
N GLY A 32 13.87 13.15 -12.59
CA GLY A 32 14.94 12.34 -12.00
C GLY A 32 15.43 12.86 -10.64
N THR A 33 14.89 13.98 -10.14
CA THR A 33 15.24 14.53 -8.82
C THR A 33 14.45 13.83 -7.72
N PRO A 34 15.08 13.08 -6.81
CA PRO A 34 14.35 12.38 -5.76
C PRO A 34 13.87 13.31 -4.65
N ALA A 35 12.71 13.00 -4.08
CA ALA A 35 12.20 13.66 -2.89
C ALA A 35 12.94 13.16 -1.63
N HIS A 36 13.16 14.05 -0.67
CA HIS A 36 13.80 13.72 0.61
C HIS A 36 12.82 14.05 1.75
N VAL A 37 12.34 13.02 2.43
CA VAL A 37 11.32 13.10 3.49
C VAL A 37 11.74 12.18 4.63
N ASP A 38 11.76 12.68 5.87
CA ASP A 38 12.10 11.92 7.08
C ASP A 38 13.37 11.06 6.95
N ASP A 39 14.45 11.70 6.49
CA ASP A 39 15.77 11.09 6.23
C ASP A 39 15.76 9.95 5.18
N ARG A 40 14.69 9.85 4.39
CA ARG A 40 14.53 8.86 3.32
C ARG A 40 14.45 9.52 1.96
N VAL A 41 14.97 8.80 0.97
CA VAL A 41 14.93 9.19 -0.44
C VAL A 41 13.76 8.48 -1.10
N TYR A 42 12.87 9.23 -1.75
CA TYR A 42 11.72 8.72 -2.50
C TYR A 42 11.81 9.06 -3.98
N THR A 43 11.40 8.10 -4.79
CA THR A 43 11.27 8.19 -6.24
C THR A 43 9.92 7.55 -6.63
N PRO A 44 9.39 7.84 -7.83
CA PRO A 44 8.16 7.21 -8.31
C PRO A 44 8.19 5.67 -8.20
N HIS A 45 9.25 5.03 -8.68
CA HIS A 45 9.41 3.56 -8.62
C HIS A 45 9.48 3.05 -7.18
N LYS A 46 10.22 3.72 -6.29
CA LYS A 46 10.27 3.33 -4.88
C LYS A 46 8.89 3.45 -4.23
N ALA A 47 8.13 4.50 -4.53
CA ALA A 47 6.80 4.68 -3.96
C ALA A 47 5.85 3.54 -4.38
N ILE A 48 5.77 3.22 -5.68
CA ILE A 48 4.97 2.09 -6.17
C ILE A 48 5.42 0.77 -5.55
N ARG A 49 6.74 0.51 -5.51
CA ARG A 49 7.30 -0.69 -4.91
C ARG A 49 6.93 -0.79 -3.43
N ARG A 50 7.06 0.30 -2.66
CA ARG A 50 6.76 0.30 -1.22
C ARG A 50 5.29 0.09 -0.91
N VAL A 51 4.39 0.65 -1.72
CA VAL A 51 2.95 0.37 -1.60
C VAL A 51 2.70 -1.12 -1.87
N ALA A 52 3.23 -1.66 -2.96
CA ALA A 52 3.05 -3.08 -3.30
C ALA A 52 3.63 -4.02 -2.23
N ASP A 53 4.87 -3.77 -1.78
CA ASP A 53 5.55 -4.53 -0.73
C ASP A 53 4.68 -4.52 0.54
N HIS A 54 4.25 -3.34 1.02
CA HIS A 54 3.47 -3.22 2.25
C HIS A 54 2.10 -3.92 2.16
N MET A 55 1.45 -3.85 0.99
CA MET A 55 0.22 -4.61 0.72
C MET A 55 0.46 -6.13 0.68
N ILE A 56 1.61 -6.60 0.18
CA ILE A 56 1.95 -8.03 0.14
C ILE A 56 2.30 -8.53 1.54
N ASP A 57 3.10 -7.78 2.28
CA ASP A 57 3.56 -8.13 3.63
C ASP A 57 2.38 -8.41 4.55
N HIS A 58 1.42 -7.48 4.61
CA HIS A 58 0.24 -7.65 5.44
C HIS A 58 -0.79 -8.64 4.87
N LEU A 59 -0.78 -8.87 3.56
CA LEU A 59 -1.64 -9.90 2.98
C LEU A 59 -1.12 -11.28 3.36
N ALA A 60 0.20 -11.48 3.31
CA ALA A 60 0.85 -12.71 3.76
C ALA A 60 0.59 -12.95 5.26
N GLU A 61 0.70 -11.90 6.09
CA GLU A 61 0.36 -11.96 7.51
C GLU A 61 -1.11 -12.37 7.73
N MET A 62 -2.05 -11.73 7.03
CA MET A 62 -3.48 -12.03 7.13
C MET A 62 -3.79 -13.47 6.69
N GLU A 63 -3.25 -13.93 5.56
CA GLU A 63 -3.50 -15.28 5.06
C GLU A 63 -2.91 -16.35 6.00
N ALA A 64 -1.70 -16.14 6.54
CA ALA A 64 -1.10 -17.05 7.52
C ALA A 64 -1.98 -17.18 8.77
N ARG A 65 -2.43 -16.05 9.34
CA ARG A 65 -3.32 -16.02 10.50
C ARG A 65 -4.66 -16.72 10.23
N LEU A 66 -5.24 -16.52 9.05
CA LEU A 66 -6.47 -17.19 8.63
C LEU A 66 -6.28 -18.71 8.45
N ALA A 67 -5.10 -19.14 8.03
CA ALA A 67 -4.73 -20.56 7.91
C ALA A 67 -4.35 -21.21 9.26
N GLY A 68 -4.21 -20.42 10.34
CA GLY A 68 -3.72 -20.89 11.63
C GLY A 68 -2.21 -21.14 11.65
N GLU A 69 -1.47 -20.51 10.73
CA GLU A 69 -0.02 -20.57 10.62
C GLU A 69 0.63 -19.31 11.22
N GLU A 70 1.90 -19.43 11.62
CA GLU A 70 2.68 -18.30 12.11
C GLU A 70 3.10 -17.40 10.93
N PRO A 71 2.84 -16.07 10.98
CA PRO A 71 3.31 -15.15 9.96
C PRO A 71 4.84 -15.18 9.79
N GLN A 72 5.30 -15.16 8.54
CA GLN A 72 6.74 -15.04 8.25
C GLN A 72 7.17 -13.58 8.39
N PRO A 73 8.21 -13.27 9.19
CA PRO A 73 8.67 -11.90 9.37
C PRO A 73 9.34 -11.35 8.11
N ASP A 74 9.07 -10.08 7.77
CA ASP A 74 9.87 -9.34 6.79
C ASP A 74 11.25 -8.99 7.39
N HIS A 75 12.31 -9.31 6.65
CA HIS A 75 13.70 -9.02 7.00
C HIS A 75 14.36 -8.00 6.06
N TRP A 76 13.65 -7.55 5.03
CA TRP A 76 14.20 -6.71 3.96
C TRP A 76 14.31 -5.24 4.35
N HIS A 77 13.49 -4.78 5.32
CA HIS A 77 13.47 -3.38 5.80
C HIS A 77 13.37 -2.36 4.64
N ALA A 78 12.48 -2.65 3.67
CA ALA A 78 12.56 -2.11 2.32
C ALA A 78 12.48 -0.57 2.21
N SER A 79 11.91 0.10 3.21
CA SER A 79 11.76 1.57 3.22
C SER A 79 13.08 2.31 3.40
N ALA A 80 14.07 1.70 4.05
CA ALA A 80 15.39 2.29 4.29
C ALA A 80 16.26 2.34 3.02
N LEU A 81 15.92 1.54 2.00
CA LEU A 81 16.75 1.37 0.80
C LEU A 81 16.10 2.02 -0.43
N THR A 82 16.92 2.72 -1.20
CA THR A 82 16.59 3.18 -2.55
C THR A 82 17.58 2.55 -3.51
N THR A 83 17.11 1.56 -4.26
CA THR A 83 17.90 0.77 -5.21
C THR A 83 18.21 1.56 -6.48
N GLU A 84 19.07 1.04 -7.35
CA GLU A 84 19.30 1.64 -8.67
C GLU A 84 18.06 1.53 -9.57
N ALA A 85 17.29 0.44 -9.47
CA ALA A 85 16.03 0.28 -10.18
C ALA A 85 15.01 1.37 -9.79
N ASP A 86 14.97 1.73 -8.50
CA ASP A 86 14.12 2.81 -8.02
C ASP A 86 14.46 4.18 -8.65
N ARG A 87 15.67 4.34 -9.22
CA ARG A 87 16.13 5.61 -9.81
C ARG A 87 15.91 5.70 -11.32
N ALA A 88 15.38 4.65 -11.95
CA ALA A 88 15.04 4.69 -13.37
C ALA A 88 13.95 5.73 -13.65
N PRO A 89 13.89 6.31 -14.87
CA PRO A 89 12.74 7.13 -15.27
C PRO A 89 11.42 6.39 -15.07
N PHE A 90 10.37 7.11 -14.72
CA PHE A 90 9.03 6.56 -14.59
C PHE A 90 8.24 6.85 -15.86
N THR A 91 7.97 5.82 -16.66
CA THR A 91 7.39 5.93 -18.00
C THR A 91 5.88 5.69 -17.99
N ALA A 92 5.23 5.94 -19.12
CA ALA A 92 3.83 5.56 -19.30
C ALA A 92 3.61 4.05 -19.16
N GLN A 93 4.58 3.22 -19.58
CA GLN A 93 4.50 1.77 -19.39
C GLN A 93 4.56 1.38 -17.91
N ASP A 94 5.40 2.06 -17.12
CA ASP A 94 5.50 1.83 -15.67
C ASP A 94 4.20 2.21 -14.95
N LEU A 95 3.56 3.30 -15.37
CA LEU A 95 2.23 3.69 -14.87
C LEU A 95 1.18 2.62 -15.19
N GLU A 96 1.12 2.12 -16.43
CA GLU A 96 0.17 1.09 -16.80
C GLU A 96 0.43 -0.22 -16.04
N GLU A 97 1.69 -0.59 -15.82
CA GLU A 97 2.08 -1.71 -14.97
C GLU A 97 1.59 -1.52 -13.53
N ALA A 98 1.82 -0.33 -12.95
CA ALA A 98 1.39 0.02 -11.59
C ALA A 98 -0.14 -0.05 -11.47
N ARG A 99 -0.89 0.55 -12.40
CA ARG A 99 -2.37 0.48 -12.45
C ARG A 99 -2.83 -0.97 -12.48
N SER A 100 -2.25 -1.76 -13.39
CA SER A 100 -2.60 -3.15 -13.60
C SER A 100 -2.37 -3.98 -12.33
N ARG A 101 -1.22 -3.83 -11.67
CA ARG A 101 -0.85 -4.61 -10.47
C ARG A 101 -1.59 -4.15 -9.23
N LEU A 102 -1.54 -2.87 -8.89
CA LEU A 102 -2.09 -2.36 -7.64
C LEU A 102 -3.62 -2.47 -7.62
N THR A 103 -4.31 -2.25 -8.73
CA THR A 103 -5.77 -2.43 -8.80
C THR A 103 -6.18 -3.87 -8.50
N ARG A 104 -5.46 -4.87 -9.05
CA ARG A 104 -5.73 -6.28 -8.76
C ARG A 104 -5.40 -6.66 -7.32
N LEU A 105 -4.30 -6.11 -6.78
CA LEU A 105 -3.93 -6.36 -5.39
C LEU A 105 -4.95 -5.75 -4.42
N ALA A 106 -5.40 -4.52 -4.68
CA ALA A 106 -6.49 -3.88 -3.93
C ALA A 106 -7.78 -4.70 -4.00
N ARG A 107 -8.06 -5.31 -5.16
CA ARG A 107 -9.22 -6.19 -5.32
C ARG A 107 -9.14 -7.44 -4.45
N ILE A 108 -7.97 -8.10 -4.39
CA ILE A 108 -7.76 -9.25 -3.49
C ILE A 108 -8.02 -8.85 -2.03
N TRP A 109 -7.48 -7.70 -1.61
CA TRP A 109 -7.73 -7.15 -0.28
C TRP A 109 -9.21 -6.91 0.00
N ALA A 110 -9.92 -6.25 -0.92
CA ALA A 110 -11.35 -6.00 -0.79
C ALA A 110 -12.15 -7.30 -0.67
N ASP A 111 -11.90 -8.27 -1.57
CA ASP A 111 -12.58 -9.57 -1.56
C ASP A 111 -12.31 -10.34 -0.26
N ARG A 112 -11.11 -10.22 0.33
CA ARG A 112 -10.78 -10.83 1.62
C ARG A 112 -11.47 -10.14 2.79
N LEU A 113 -11.39 -8.82 2.87
CA LEU A 113 -11.96 -8.04 3.98
C LEU A 113 -13.50 -8.11 3.98
N ASP A 114 -14.12 -8.09 2.80
CA ASP A 114 -15.59 -8.16 2.66
C ASP A 114 -16.16 -9.56 2.93
N ALA A 115 -15.33 -10.61 2.84
CA ALA A 115 -15.74 -11.97 3.17
C ALA A 115 -15.78 -12.24 4.67
N LEU A 116 -15.16 -11.39 5.49
CA LEU A 116 -15.11 -11.54 6.95
C LEU A 116 -16.29 -10.86 7.62
N THR A 117 -16.82 -11.50 8.67
CA THR A 117 -17.81 -10.85 9.54
C THR A 117 -17.17 -9.73 10.36
N ALA A 118 -17.98 -8.79 10.85
CA ALA A 118 -17.49 -7.73 11.74
C ALA A 118 -16.75 -8.29 12.97
N ALA A 119 -17.24 -9.38 13.55
CA ALA A 119 -16.58 -10.05 14.67
C ALA A 119 -15.19 -10.58 14.29
N GLN A 120 -15.03 -11.19 13.11
CA GLN A 120 -13.74 -11.69 12.63
C GLN A 120 -12.76 -10.56 12.27
N LEU A 121 -13.26 -9.42 11.81
CA LEU A 121 -12.46 -8.23 11.54
C LEU A 121 -11.89 -7.62 12.83
N ASP A 122 -12.66 -7.65 13.91
CA ASP A 122 -12.31 -7.01 15.19
C ASP A 122 -11.61 -7.98 16.16
N HIS A 123 -11.83 -9.28 16.01
CA HIS A 123 -11.27 -10.35 16.84
C HIS A 123 -10.56 -11.37 15.95
N SER A 124 -9.58 -10.91 15.18
CA SER A 124 -8.81 -11.76 14.27
C SER A 124 -7.87 -12.71 15.02
N PRO A 125 -7.58 -13.89 14.46
CA PRO A 125 -6.61 -14.82 15.03
C PRO A 125 -5.17 -14.26 15.01
N GLY A 126 -4.36 -14.70 15.98
CA GLY A 126 -2.96 -14.26 16.15
C GLY A 126 -2.80 -13.03 17.05
N ASP A 127 -1.55 -12.70 17.37
CA ASP A 127 -1.20 -11.52 18.18
C ASP A 127 -1.12 -10.25 17.33
N GLY A 128 -1.20 -9.06 17.95
CA GLY A 128 -1.03 -7.77 17.27
C GLY A 128 -2.35 -7.13 16.83
N TRP A 129 -2.32 -6.35 15.74
CA TRP A 129 -3.49 -5.63 15.24
C TRP A 129 -4.58 -6.58 14.73
N SER A 130 -5.82 -6.16 14.94
CA SER A 130 -6.99 -6.78 14.30
C SER A 130 -6.95 -6.58 12.79
N PHE A 131 -7.67 -7.41 12.01
CA PHE A 131 -7.73 -7.23 10.55
C PHE A 131 -8.35 -5.87 10.14
N ARG A 132 -9.25 -5.31 10.95
CA ARG A 132 -9.73 -3.92 10.73
C ARG A 132 -8.60 -2.91 10.91
N GLU A 133 -7.87 -2.98 12.01
CA GLU A 133 -6.77 -2.07 12.29
C GLU A 133 -5.65 -2.21 11.25
N LEU A 134 -5.37 -3.42 10.81
CA LEU A 134 -4.39 -3.70 9.77
C LEU A 134 -4.81 -3.09 8.42
N ALA A 135 -6.09 -3.14 8.04
CA ALA A 135 -6.58 -2.45 6.84
C ALA A 135 -6.45 -0.93 6.94
N HIS A 136 -6.70 -0.34 8.13
CA HIS A 136 -6.50 1.09 8.35
C HIS A 136 -5.02 1.48 8.34
N HIS A 137 -4.15 0.68 8.94
CA HIS A 137 -2.71 0.88 8.87
C HIS A 137 -2.20 0.77 7.43
N LEU A 138 -2.71 -0.18 6.65
CA LEU A 138 -2.36 -0.29 5.24
C LEU A 138 -2.76 0.95 4.44
N ALA A 139 -3.87 1.59 4.78
CA ALA A 139 -4.29 2.85 4.16
C ALA A 139 -3.27 4.00 4.37
N GLU A 140 -2.44 3.95 5.42
CA GLU A 140 -1.34 4.90 5.64
C GLU A 140 -0.23 4.78 4.59
N SER A 141 -0.26 3.76 3.73
CA SER A 141 0.64 3.61 2.58
C SER A 141 0.55 4.79 1.59
N THR A 142 -0.49 5.63 1.65
CA THR A 142 -0.53 6.90 0.90
C THR A 142 0.72 7.73 1.16
N TYR A 143 1.30 7.65 2.37
CA TYR A 143 2.55 8.29 2.76
C TYR A 143 3.66 8.13 1.71
N TYR A 144 3.80 6.96 1.09
CA TYR A 144 4.85 6.73 0.10
C TYR A 144 4.63 7.52 -1.19
N ALA A 145 3.37 7.65 -1.62
CA ALA A 145 3.01 8.46 -2.79
C ALA A 145 3.04 9.95 -2.46
N ASP A 146 2.55 10.33 -1.28
CA ASP A 146 2.55 11.71 -0.77
C ASP A 146 3.98 12.25 -0.64
N ALA A 147 4.95 11.40 -0.29
CA ALA A 147 6.36 11.77 -0.25
C ALA A 147 6.94 12.15 -1.62
N VAL A 148 6.40 11.61 -2.72
CA VAL A 148 6.75 12.03 -4.09
C VAL A 148 5.92 13.24 -4.52
N GLY A 149 4.62 13.25 -4.17
CA GLY A 149 3.69 14.34 -4.42
C GLY A 149 3.18 14.39 -5.87
N ASP A 150 2.45 15.46 -6.17
CA ASP A 150 1.97 15.79 -7.52
C ASP A 150 3.09 16.48 -8.33
N LEU A 151 3.38 15.98 -9.53
CA LEU A 151 4.43 16.49 -10.43
C LEU A 151 3.89 17.16 -11.70
N SER A 152 2.60 17.53 -11.72
CA SER A 152 1.96 18.23 -12.85
C SER A 152 2.27 19.73 -12.95
#